data_AF-H0BSV6-F1
#
_entry.id   AF-H0BSV6-F1
#
_cell.length_a   1.000
_cell.length_b   1.000
_cell.length_c   1.000
_cell.angle_alpha   90.00
_cell.angle_beta   90.00
_cell.angle_gamma   90.00
#
_symmetry.space_group_name_H-M   'P 1'
#
loop_
_entity.id
_entity.type
_entity.pdbx_description
1 polymer ?
#
loop_
_entity_poly.entity_id
_entity_poly.type
_entity_poly.pdbx_seq_one_letter_code
_entity_poly.pdbx_strand_id
1 'polypeptide(L)'
;MQVCGGSQSFNAVNQMRILGRWMRMLTIPNQSSVAKAFMEFGDDNRMKPSGYYDRIVDVMEELVKFTLLTRDVSPYLVDRYSERKETAAELSKRVNQASI
;
A
#
# COMPACT_ATOMS: atom_id res chain seq x y z
N MET A 1 5.36 1.03 7.20
CA MET A 1 6.42 1.61 8.08
C MET A 1 6.75 0.59 9.16
N GLN A 2 7.97 0.60 9.71
CA GLN A 2 8.33 -0.25 10.87
C GLN A 2 9.12 0.54 11.92
N VAL A 3 9.16 -0.02 13.13
CA VAL A 3 10.06 0.39 14.22
C VAL A 3 10.88 -0.80 14.69
N CYS A 4 12.10 -0.57 15.15
CA CYS A 4 12.98 -1.59 15.71
C CYS A 4 13.53 -1.16 17.07
N GLY A 5 13.62 -2.09 18.02
CA GLY A 5 14.36 -1.88 19.27
C GLY A 5 15.88 -1.95 19.08
N GLY A 6 16.36 -2.60 18.01
CA GLY A 6 17.78 -2.74 17.70
C GLY A 6 18.27 -1.83 16.57
N SER A 7 19.38 -2.22 15.94
CA SER A 7 19.89 -1.60 14.71
C SER A 7 18.86 -1.61 13.58
N GLN A 8 19.06 -0.75 12.59
CA GLN A 8 18.13 -0.61 11.47
C GLN A 8 17.93 -1.94 10.72
N SER A 9 16.69 -2.25 10.40
CA SER A 9 16.28 -3.41 9.61
C SER A 9 15.19 -2.99 8.63
N PHE A 10 14.99 -3.78 7.57
CA PHE A 10 13.90 -3.58 6.61
C PHE A 10 12.99 -4.81 6.49
N ASN A 11 13.18 -5.80 7.36
CA ASN A 11 12.51 -7.10 7.21
C ASN A 11 10.98 -6.96 7.23
N ALA A 12 10.42 -6.21 8.19
CA ALA A 12 8.99 -6.06 8.30
C ALA A 12 8.40 -5.24 7.15
N VAL A 13 9.00 -4.10 6.78
CA VAL A 13 8.50 -3.29 5.66
C VAL A 13 8.61 -4.00 4.32
N ASN A 14 9.63 -4.83 4.10
CA ASN A 14 9.76 -5.63 2.88
C ASN A 14 8.64 -6.69 2.80
N GLN A 15 8.34 -7.37 3.90
CA GLN A 15 7.22 -8.33 3.93
C GLN A 15 5.87 -7.64 3.75
N MET A 16 5.65 -6.49 4.40
CA MET A 16 4.43 -5.69 4.21
C MET A 16 4.27 -5.19 2.77
N ARG A 17 5.37 -4.87 2.06
CA ARG A 17 5.32 -4.48 0.66
C ARG A 17 4.82 -5.61 -0.24
N ILE A 18 5.32 -6.83 -0.01
CA ILE A 18 4.87 -8.03 -0.72
C ILE A 18 3.40 -8.32 -0.38
N LEU A 19 3.00 -8.16 0.88
CA LEU A 19 1.61 -8.31 1.30
C LEU A 19 0.70 -7.30 0.59
N GLY A 20 1.08 -6.02 0.48
CA GLY A 20 0.32 -5.00 -0.24
C GLY A 20 0.05 -5.38 -1.70
N ARG A 21 1.03 -6.00 -2.37
CA ARG A 21 0.84 -6.56 -3.72
C ARG A 21 -0.24 -7.63 -3.74
N TRP A 22 -0.22 -8.56 -2.79
CA TRP A 22 -1.25 -9.60 -2.68
C TRP A 22 -2.65 -9.05 -2.43
N MET A 23 -2.75 -7.95 -1.66
CA MET A 23 -3.99 -7.23 -1.41
C MET A 23 -4.43 -6.34 -2.60
N ARG A 24 -3.71 -6.37 -3.73
CA ARG A 24 -3.94 -5.51 -4.90
C ARG A 24 -3.89 -4.00 -4.59
N MET A 25 -3.09 -3.61 -3.60
CA MET A 25 -2.89 -2.21 -3.22
C MET A 25 -1.78 -1.54 -4.03
N LEU A 26 -1.90 -0.22 -4.25
CA LEU A 26 -0.80 0.61 -4.72
C LEU A 26 0.11 1.00 -3.56
N THR A 27 1.06 0.13 -3.22
CA THR A 27 2.05 0.42 -2.18
C THR A 27 3.06 1.46 -2.68
N ILE A 28 3.03 2.66 -2.08
CA ILE A 28 3.90 3.77 -2.49
C ILE A 28 5.41 3.43 -2.40
N PRO A 29 6.27 4.06 -3.21
CA PRO A 29 7.72 3.80 -3.19
C PRO A 29 8.37 4.06 -1.83
N ASN A 30 8.11 5.22 -1.23
CA ASN A 30 8.80 5.65 -0.02
C ASN A 30 8.36 4.85 1.21
N GLN A 31 9.29 4.65 2.15
CA GLN A 31 9.03 3.90 3.38
C GLN A 31 9.92 4.36 4.53
N SER A 32 9.43 4.20 5.75
CA SER A 32 10.16 4.51 6.98
C SER A 32 10.47 3.26 7.81
N SER A 33 11.71 3.20 8.31
CA SER A 33 12.19 2.21 9.28
C SER A 33 13.02 2.92 10.35
N VAL A 34 12.47 3.03 11.56
CA VAL A 34 13.07 3.72 12.71
C VAL A 34 13.86 2.73 13.55
N ALA A 35 15.18 2.88 13.61
CA ALA A 35 16.05 2.05 14.45
C ALA A 35 16.10 2.58 15.89
N LYS A 36 16.39 1.69 16.85
CA LYS A 36 16.47 2.03 18.29
C LYS A 36 15.33 2.96 18.72
N ALA A 37 14.10 2.62 18.33
CA ALA A 37 12.96 3.53 18.39
C ALA A 37 12.73 4.13 19.77
N PHE A 38 13.05 3.41 20.85
CA PHE A 38 12.98 3.92 22.23
C PHE A 38 13.82 5.18 22.48
N MET A 39 14.83 5.48 21.67
CA MET A 39 15.62 6.73 21.77
C MET A 39 14.98 7.90 21.01
N GLU A 40 14.12 7.61 20.03
CA GLU A 40 13.51 8.58 19.12
C GLU A 40 12.23 9.21 19.66
N PHE A 41 11.69 8.71 20.78
CA PHE A 41 10.53 9.30 21.46
C PHE A 41 10.96 9.97 22.77
N GLY A 42 10.36 11.13 23.06
CA GLY A 42 10.53 11.86 24.32
C GLY A 42 9.57 11.38 25.41
N ASP A 43 9.69 11.97 26.60
CA ASP A 43 8.90 11.60 27.78
C ASP A 43 7.40 11.91 27.63
N ASP A 44 7.05 12.79 26.68
CA ASP A 44 5.68 13.13 26.28
C ASP A 44 5.09 12.16 25.23
N ASN A 45 5.79 11.06 24.93
CA ASN A 45 5.48 10.11 23.86
C ASN A 45 5.45 10.73 22.46
N ARG A 46 6.12 11.88 22.25
CA ARG A 46 6.28 12.50 20.93
C ARG A 46 7.61 12.11 20.32
N MET A 47 7.60 11.91 19.01
CA MET A 47 8.83 11.68 18.28
C MET A 47 9.68 12.95 18.26
N LYS A 48 10.97 12.81 18.55
CA LYS A 48 11.93 13.90 18.53
C LYS A 48 12.17 14.36 17.08
N PRO A 49 12.51 15.63 16.85
CA PRO A 49 13.00 16.07 15.55
C PRO A 49 14.26 15.29 15.17
N SER A 50 14.19 14.50 14.10
CA SER A 50 15.29 13.68 13.61
C SER A 50 15.10 13.35 12.13
N GLY A 51 16.15 12.84 11.48
CA GLY A 51 16.03 12.39 10.08
C GLY A 51 15.00 11.26 9.91
N TYR A 52 14.67 10.51 10.97
CA TYR A 52 13.56 9.56 10.93
C TYR A 52 12.21 10.25 10.88
N TYR A 53 12.04 11.36 11.62
CA TYR A 53 10.81 12.15 11.59
C TYR A 53 10.59 12.77 10.22
N ASP A 54 11.63 13.37 9.63
CA ASP A 54 11.57 13.96 8.28
C ASP A 54 11.16 12.91 7.24
N ARG A 55 11.71 11.69 7.34
CA ARG A 55 11.30 10.57 6.47
C ARG A 55 9.83 10.18 6.65
N ILE A 56 9.29 10.25 7.87
CA ILE A 56 7.87 9.98 8.11
C ILE A 56 7.01 11.05 7.43
N VAL A 57 7.43 12.32 7.51
CA VAL A 57 6.77 13.42 6.80
C VAL A 57 6.77 13.15 5.29
N ASP A 58 7.91 12.80 4.69
CA ASP A 58 8.00 12.47 3.26
C ASP A 58 7.04 11.33 2.86
N VAL A 59 6.98 10.27 3.68
CA VAL A 59 6.10 9.11 3.43
C VAL A 59 4.63 9.51 3.48
N MET A 60 4.23 10.34 4.45
CA MET A 60 2.84 10.80 4.58
C MET A 60 2.47 11.77 3.45
N GLU A 61 3.40 12.65 3.08
CA GLU A 61 3.22 13.56 1.96
C GLU A 61 3.02 12.79 0.65
N GLU A 62 3.86 11.80 0.37
CA GLU A 62 3.75 10.94 -0.80
C GLU A 62 2.44 10.13 -0.77
N LEU A 63 2.06 9.56 0.38
CA LEU A 63 0.81 8.81 0.51
C LEU A 63 -0.41 9.64 0.14
N VAL A 64 -0.49 10.88 0.61
CA VAL A 64 -1.61 11.78 0.31
C VAL A 64 -1.61 12.15 -1.18
N LYS A 65 -0.45 12.49 -1.76
CA LYS A 65 -0.31 12.79 -3.19
C LYS A 65 -0.79 11.62 -4.05
N PHE A 66 -0.35 10.40 -3.77
CA PHE A 66 -0.78 9.20 -4.51
C PHE A 66 -2.26 8.90 -4.31
N THR A 67 -2.79 9.11 -3.10
CA THR A 67 -4.20 8.88 -2.81
C THR A 67 -5.09 9.85 -3.59
N LEU A 68 -4.76 11.15 -3.60
CA LEU A 68 -5.47 12.15 -4.39
C LEU A 68 -5.39 11.86 -5.89
N LEU A 69 -4.23 11.40 -6.37
CA LEU A 69 -4.03 11.05 -7.77
C LEU A 69 -4.87 9.84 -8.21
N THR A 70 -5.09 8.86 -7.33
CA THR A 70 -5.59 7.53 -7.72
C THR A 70 -7.01 7.21 -7.29
N ARG A 71 -7.54 7.86 -6.25
CA ARG A 71 -8.85 7.50 -5.66
C ARG A 71 -10.00 7.57 -6.66
N ASP A 72 -10.04 8.62 -7.49
CA ASP A 72 -11.18 8.90 -8.38
C ASP A 72 -11.12 8.06 -9.67
N VAL A 73 -9.90 7.66 -10.08
CA VAL A 73 -9.66 6.80 -11.25
C VAL A 73 -9.55 5.32 -10.90
N SER A 74 -9.67 4.95 -9.63
CA SER A 74 -9.55 3.56 -9.16
C SER A 74 -10.45 2.57 -9.92
N PRO A 75 -11.73 2.87 -10.25
CA PRO A 75 -12.56 1.95 -11.03
C PRO A 75 -11.98 1.62 -12.41
N TYR A 76 -11.35 2.59 -13.05
CA TYR A 76 -10.68 2.40 -14.33
C TYR A 76 -9.38 1.60 -14.19
N LEU A 77 -8.57 1.89 -13.17
CA LEU A 77 -7.32 1.17 -12.91
C LEU A 77 -7.51 -0.31 -12.61
N VAL A 78 -8.67 -0.69 -12.05
CA VAL A 78 -8.99 -2.08 -11.73
C VAL A 78 -9.86 -2.76 -12.79
N ASP A 79 -10.21 -2.07 -13.88
CA ASP A 79 -10.92 -2.67 -15.01
C ASP A 79 -9.95 -3.54 -15.85
N ARG A 80 -9.88 -4.84 -15.52
CA ARG A 80 -8.91 -5.77 -16.11
C ARG A 80 -9.46 -6.48 -17.34
N TYR A 81 -8.63 -6.58 -18.36
CA TYR A 81 -8.96 -7.33 -19.58
C TYR A 81 -9.38 -8.78 -19.32
N SER A 82 -8.69 -9.49 -18.42
CA SER A 82 -9.01 -10.87 -18.08
C SER A 82 -10.40 -11.02 -17.47
N GLU A 83 -10.80 -10.07 -16.62
CA GLU A 83 -12.12 -10.05 -15.96
C GLU A 83 -13.21 -9.74 -17.01
N ARG A 84 -12.99 -8.77 -17.91
CA ARG A 84 -13.92 -8.49 -19.03
C ARG A 84 -14.11 -9.68 -19.97
N LYS A 85 -13.03 -10.39 -20.29
CA LYS A 85 -13.06 -11.60 -21.14
C LYS A 85 -13.89 -12.71 -20.48
N GLU A 86 -13.76 -12.90 -19.17
CA GLU A 86 -14.53 -13.87 -18.40
C GLU A 86 -16.03 -13.53 -18.41
N THR A 87 -16.41 -12.28 -18.12
CA THR A 87 -17.82 -11.84 -18.14
C THR A 87 -18.48 -12.05 -19.50
N ALA A 88 -17.75 -11.81 -20.60
CA ALA A 88 -18.25 -12.07 -21.95
C ALA A 88 -18.48 -13.58 -22.22
N ALA A 89 -17.56 -14.42 -21.73
CA ALA A 89 -17.70 -15.87 -21.84
C ALA A 89 -18.87 -16.40 -20.99
N GLU A 90 -19.06 -15.88 -19.77
CA GLU A 90 -20.21 -16.20 -18.92
C GLU A 90 -21.54 -15.74 -19.52
N LEU A 91 -21.57 -14.54 -20.11
CA LEU A 91 -22.73 -14.06 -20.85
C LEU A 91 -23.06 -14.98 -22.04
N SER A 92 -22.06 -15.34 -22.84
CA SER A 92 -22.23 -16.27 -23.97
C SER A 92 -22.74 -17.65 -23.51
N LYS A 93 -22.23 -18.19 -22.38
CA LYS A 93 -22.76 -19.43 -21.79
C LYS A 93 -24.23 -19.31 -21.40
N ARG A 94 -24.65 -18.21 -20.78
CA ARG A 94 -26.06 -17.97 -20.39
C ARG A 94 -26.98 -17.84 -21.60
N VAL A 95 -26.55 -17.11 -22.63
CA VAL A 95 -27.34 -16.92 -23.86
C VAL A 95 -27.46 -18.22 -24.66
N ASN A 96 -26.43 -19.07 -24.64
CA ASN A 96 -26.41 -20.35 -25.34
C ASN A 96 -27.01 -21.53 -24.55
N GLN A 97 -27.57 -21.30 -23.36
CA GLN A 97 -28.42 -22.31 -22.72
C GLN A 97 -29.73 -22.39 -23.50
N ALA A 98 -29.86 -23.42 -24.34
CA ALA A 98 -31.10 -23.74 -25.04
C ALA A 98 -32.18 -24.10 -24.01
N SER A 99 -33.17 -23.22 -23.88
CA SER A 99 -34.40 -23.34 -23.05
C SER A 99 -34.19 -23.37 -21.52
N ILE A 100 -34.93 -22.50 -20.83
CA ILE A 100 -35.59 -22.88 -19.56
C ILE A 100 -36.72 -23.83 -19.94
#